data_AF-A0A5S9ME50-F1
#
_entry.id   AF-A0A5S9ME50-F1
#
_cell.length_a   1.000
_cell.length_b   1.000
_cell.length_c   1.000
_cell.angle_alpha   90.00
_cell.angle_beta   90.00
_cell.angle_gamma   90.00
#
_symmetry.space_group_name_H-M   'P 1'
#
loop_
_entity.id
_entity.type
_entity.pdbx_description
1 polymer ?
#
loop_
_entity_poly.entity_id
_entity_poly.type
_entity_poly.pdbx_seq_one_letter_code
_entity_poly.pdbx_strand_id
1 'polypeptide(L)'
;MRSILVAVYELNADEVYVIGHHDCGMSKIDSQTLLNKAVERGIPEKRIEVLEYSGIDFKQWLKSFSSVEESVKDSVSVVKNHPLLPIRCTCTRACH
;
A
#
# COMPACT_ATOMS: atom_id res chain seq x y z
N MET A 1 -8.30 -1.86 2.28
CA MET A 1 -9.42 -2.82 2.23
C MET A 1 -10.55 -2.56 3.21
N ARG A 2 -10.33 -2.54 4.54
CA ARG A 2 -11.43 -2.38 5.52
C ARG A 2 -12.40 -1.24 5.19
N SER A 3 -11.91 -0.05 4.91
CA SER A 3 -12.75 1.11 4.57
C SER A 3 -13.55 0.93 3.28
N ILE A 4 -13.01 0.20 2.30
CA ILE A 4 -13.71 -0.11 1.04
C ILE A 4 -14.91 -1.01 1.33
N LEU A 5 -14.74 -2.05 2.15
CA LEU A 5 -15.82 -2.96 2.51
C LEU A 5 -16.92 -2.24 3.30
N VAL A 6 -16.54 -1.36 4.23
CA VAL A 6 -17.51 -0.52 4.95
C VAL A 6 -18.29 0.37 3.97
N ALA A 7 -17.63 1.00 3.00
CA ALA A 7 -18.32 1.81 2.00
C ALA A 7 -19.31 0.99 1.15
N VAL A 8 -18.92 -0.22 0.74
CA VAL A 8 -19.78 -1.11 -0.05
C VAL A 8 -20.99 -1.58 0.75
N TYR A 9 -20.79 -2.07 1.99
CA TYR A 9 -21.86 -2.71 2.75
C TYR A 9 -22.71 -1.75 3.59
N GLU A 10 -22.13 -0.69 4.13
CA GLU A 10 -22.83 0.25 5.02
C GLU A 10 -23.30 1.52 4.29
N LEU A 11 -22.61 1.90 3.20
CA LEU A 11 -22.88 3.13 2.46
C LEU A 11 -23.41 2.90 1.05
N ASN A 12 -23.64 1.64 0.65
CA ASN A 12 -24.12 1.23 -0.68
C ASN A 12 -23.24 1.76 -1.83
N ALA A 13 -21.92 1.75 -1.68
CA ALA A 13 -21.02 2.07 -2.77
C ALA A 13 -21.00 0.95 -3.83
N ASP A 14 -21.37 1.29 -5.06
CA ASP A 14 -21.36 0.36 -6.21
C ASP A 14 -20.05 0.38 -7.01
N GLU A 15 -19.22 1.42 -6.83
CA GLU A 15 -18.01 1.63 -7.63
C GLU A 15 -16.83 2.07 -6.76
N VAL A 16 -15.65 1.51 -7.06
CA VAL A 16 -14.38 1.85 -6.40
C VAL A 16 -13.39 2.37 -7.42
N TYR A 17 -12.98 3.63 -7.27
CA TYR A 17 -11.94 4.24 -8.07
C TYR A 17 -10.61 4.22 -7.34
N VAL A 18 -9.59 3.63 -7.97
CA VAL A 18 -8.21 3.73 -7.50
C VAL A 18 -7.51 4.79 -8.34
N ILE A 19 -7.20 5.92 -7.69
CA ILE A 19 -6.58 7.08 -8.35
C ILE A 19 -5.11 7.12 -7.98
N GLY A 20 -4.24 6.96 -8.97
CA GLY A 20 -2.80 7.21 -8.83
C GLY A 20 -2.48 8.69 -9.02
N HIS A 21 -1.36 9.13 -8.45
CA HIS A 21 -0.82 10.45 -8.72
C HIS A 21 0.68 10.39 -8.96
N HIS A 22 1.16 11.23 -9.88
CA HIS A 22 2.59 11.44 -10.10
C HIS A 22 3.24 12.11 -8.87
N ASP A 23 4.57 11.99 -8.77
CA ASP A 23 5.38 12.50 -7.65
C ASP A 23 4.94 12.03 -6.25
N CYS A 24 4.41 10.81 -6.15
CA CYS A 24 4.17 10.20 -4.85
C CYS A 24 5.47 10.03 -4.07
N GLY A 25 5.54 10.59 -2.85
CA GLY A 25 6.71 10.44 -1.99
C GLY A 25 7.09 8.98 -1.70
N MET A 26 6.12 8.07 -1.81
CA MET A 26 6.32 6.64 -1.66
C MET A 26 7.13 6.00 -2.81
N SER A 27 7.10 6.57 -4.02
CA SER A 27 7.85 6.02 -5.16
C SER A 27 9.37 6.23 -5.05
N LYS A 28 9.81 7.10 -4.14
CA LYS A 28 11.22 7.47 -3.92
C LYS A 28 11.79 6.87 -2.63
N ILE A 29 11.06 5.97 -1.97
CA ILE A 29 11.51 5.37 -0.71
C ILE A 29 12.55 4.29 -0.99
N ASP A 30 13.68 4.41 -0.31
CA ASP A 30 14.68 3.36 -0.15
C ASP A 30 14.64 2.87 1.30
N SER A 31 14.49 1.56 1.47
CA SER A 31 14.29 0.95 2.79
C SER A 31 15.48 1.20 3.71
N GLN A 32 16.71 1.08 3.21
CA GLN A 32 17.91 1.27 4.01
C GLN A 32 18.06 2.73 4.45
N THR A 33 17.83 3.67 3.53
CA THR A 33 17.89 5.11 3.80
C THR A 33 16.85 5.51 4.85
N LEU A 34 15.65 4.93 4.81
CA LEU A 34 14.61 5.18 5.81
C LEU A 34 15.02 4.63 7.18
N LEU A 35 15.52 3.39 7.25
CA LEU A 35 15.97 2.77 8.49
C LEU A 35 17.15 3.52 9.11
N ASN A 36 18.13 3.95 8.30
CA ASN A 36 19.25 4.77 8.77
C ASN A 36 18.78 6.08 9.38
N LYS A 37 17.84 6.78 8.72
CA LYS A 37 17.20 8.00 9.27
C LYS A 37 16.44 7.73 10.56
N ALA A 38 15.86 6.54 10.72
CA ALA A 38 15.19 6.16 11.96
C ALA A 38 16.21 6.01 13.11
N VAL A 39 17.37 5.41 12.83
CA VAL A 39 18.47 5.29 13.79
C VAL A 39 19.04 6.65 14.18
N GLU A 40 19.29 7.53 13.20
CA GLU A 40 19.72 8.92 13.43
C GLU A 40 18.75 9.72 14.31
N ARG A 41 17.45 9.40 14.26
CA ARG A 41 16.40 10.00 15.10
C ARG A 41 16.25 9.36 16.48
N GLY A 42 17.15 8.45 16.85
CA GLY A 42 17.22 7.85 18.19
C GLY A 42 16.48 6.51 18.33
N ILE A 43 16.09 5.85 17.24
CA ILE A 43 15.66 4.45 17.30
C ILE A 43 16.90 3.56 17.43
N PRO A 44 17.06 2.77 18.50
CA PRO A 44 18.15 1.83 18.62
C PRO A 44 18.11 0.81 17.49
N GLU A 45 19.25 0.53 16.87
CA GLU A 45 19.39 -0.48 15.81
C GLU A 45 18.85 -1.85 16.24
N LYS A 46 19.08 -2.23 17.51
CA LYS A 46 18.52 -3.44 18.12
C LYS A 46 17.00 -3.56 17.99
N ARG A 47 16.24 -2.45 17.96
CA ARG A 47 14.78 -2.51 17.74
C ARG A 47 14.44 -2.91 16.30
N ILE A 48 15.23 -2.45 15.33
CA ILE A 48 15.07 -2.82 13.92
C ILE A 48 15.39 -4.31 13.76
N GLU A 49 16.50 -4.79 14.33
CA GLU A 49 16.87 -6.21 14.33
C GLU A 49 15.79 -7.12 14.93
N VAL A 50 15.20 -6.71 16.06
CA VAL A 50 14.11 -7.48 16.69
C VAL A 50 12.89 -7.56 15.79
N LEU A 51 12.56 -6.49 15.07
CA LEU A 51 11.44 -6.48 14.13
C LEU A 51 11.72 -7.37 12.92
N GLU A 52 12.94 -7.35 12.38
CA GLU A 52 13.36 -8.28 11.31
C GLU A 52 13.29 -9.74 11.78
N TYR A 53 13.81 -10.03 12.96
CA TYR A 53 13.74 -11.36 13.56
C TYR A 53 12.30 -11.82 13.84
N SER A 54 11.39 -10.88 14.07
CA SER A 54 9.96 -11.14 14.23
C SER A 54 9.23 -11.37 12.90
N GLY A 55 9.95 -11.40 11.77
CA GLY A 55 9.42 -11.71 10.45
C GLY A 55 9.02 -10.49 9.62
N ILE A 56 9.38 -9.27 10.04
CA ILE A 56 9.18 -8.09 9.21
C ILE A 56 10.31 -8.00 8.19
N ASP A 57 9.99 -8.27 6.92
CA ASP A 57 10.89 -7.95 5.81
C ASP A 57 10.73 -6.46 5.45
N PHE A 58 11.65 -5.62 5.93
CA PHE A 58 11.63 -4.18 5.64
C PHE A 58 11.83 -3.85 4.17
N LYS A 59 12.52 -4.69 3.39
CA LYS A 59 12.67 -4.45 1.94
C LYS A 59 11.34 -4.64 1.23
N GLN A 60 10.60 -5.68 1.59
CA GLN A 60 9.27 -5.95 1.04
C GLN A 60 8.23 -4.95 1.59
N TRP A 61 8.31 -4.61 2.88
CA TRP A 61 7.33 -3.76 3.56
C TRP A 61 7.46 -2.27 3.16
N LEU A 62 8.70 -1.79 2.98
CA LEU A 62 9.00 -0.44 2.48
C LEU A 62 9.25 -0.44 0.97
N LYS A 63 8.86 -1.51 0.27
CA LYS A 63 9.07 -1.64 -1.17
C LYS A 63 8.41 -0.48 -1.89
N SER A 64 9.23 0.23 -2.66
CA SER A 64 8.75 1.24 -3.61
C SER A 64 8.25 0.58 -4.91
N PHE A 65 7.46 1.32 -5.68
CA PHE A 65 6.97 0.92 -6.99
C PHE A 65 7.68 1.70 -8.10
N SER A 66 7.96 1.01 -9.22
CA SER A 66 8.65 1.57 -10.40
C SER A 66 7.78 2.50 -11.24
N SER A 67 6.46 2.34 -11.16
CA SER A 67 5.49 3.10 -11.94
C SER A 67 4.19 3.29 -11.15
N VAL A 68 3.61 4.48 -11.22
CA VAL A 68 2.32 4.80 -10.59
C VAL A 68 1.24 3.89 -11.18
N GLU A 69 1.30 3.66 -12.48
CA GLU A 69 0.39 2.80 -13.23
C GLU A 69 0.45 1.34 -12.77
N GLU A 70 1.65 0.83 -12.47
CA GLU A 70 1.85 -0.51 -11.90
C GLU A 70 1.25 -0.59 -10.50
N SER A 71 1.53 0.39 -9.63
CA SER A 71 0.97 0.47 -8.28
C SER A 71 -0.56 0.54 -8.25
N VAL A 72 -1.15 1.35 -9.14
CA VAL A 72 -2.61 1.44 -9.30
C VAL A 72 -3.17 0.12 -9.81
N LYS A 73 -2.53 -0.52 -10.78
CA LYS A 73 -2.95 -1.81 -11.33
C LYS A 73 -2.95 -2.90 -10.26
N ASP A 74 -1.92 -2.96 -9.44
CA ASP A 74 -1.81 -3.92 -8.33
C ASP A 74 -2.89 -3.67 -7.29
N SER A 75 -3.11 -2.41 -6.91
CA SER A 75 -4.17 -2.02 -5.98
C SER A 75 -5.56 -2.39 -6.50
N VAL A 76 -5.86 -2.12 -7.77
CA VAL A 76 -7.10 -2.53 -8.42
C VAL A 76 -7.24 -4.05 -8.42
N SER A 77 -6.16 -4.79 -8.69
CA SER A 77 -6.16 -6.25 -8.66
C SER A 77 -6.52 -6.79 -7.27
N VAL A 78 -5.92 -6.23 -6.22
CA VAL A 78 -6.21 -6.62 -4.83
C VAL A 78 -7.68 -6.35 -4.48
N VAL A 79 -8.21 -5.18 -4.87
CA VAL A 79 -9.62 -4.84 -4.61
C VAL A 79 -10.55 -5.77 -5.38
N LYS A 80 -10.36 -5.93 -6.70
CA LYS A 80 -11.20 -6.75 -7.57
C LYS A 80 -11.26 -8.22 -7.16
N ASN A 81 -10.12 -8.77 -6.73
CA ASN A 81 -10.02 -10.18 -6.35
C ASN A 81 -10.27 -10.40 -4.85
N HIS A 82 -10.69 -9.37 -4.12
CA HIS A 82 -10.93 -9.51 -2.69
C HIS A 82 -12.16 -10.41 -2.45
N PRO A 83 -12.06 -11.46 -1.61
CA PRO A 83 -13.14 -12.44 -1.41
C PRO A 83 -14.46 -11.85 -0.89
N LEU A 84 -14.38 -10.67 -0.25
CA LEU A 84 -15.53 -9.93 0.29
C LEU A 84 -15.99 -8.78 -0.61
N LEU A 85 -15.44 -8.63 -1.83
CA LEU A 85 -15.98 -7.67 -2.79
C LEU A 85 -17.16 -8.33 -3.54
N PRO A 86 -18.35 -7.72 -3.56
CA PRO A 86 -19.48 -8.30 -4.29
C PRO A 86 -19.28 -8.21 -5.80
N ILE A 87 -19.77 -9.22 -6.53
CA ILE A 87 -19.64 -9.33 -8.00
C ILE A 87 -20.19 -8.11 -8.75
N ARG A 88 -21.19 -7.43 -8.16
CA ARG A 88 -21.81 -6.23 -8.76
C ARG A 88 -21.01 -4.94 -8.54
N CYS A 89 -20.10 -4.91 -7.56
CA CYS A 89 -19.28 -3.73 -7.32
C CYS A 89 -18.15 -3.68 -8.34
N THR A 90 -18.08 -2.59 -9.10
CA THR A 90 -17.01 -2.39 -10.08
C THR A 90 -15.80 -1.73 -9.42
N CYS A 91 -14.60 -2.03 -9.93
CA CYS A 91 -13.39 -1.33 -9.52
C CYS A 91 -12.61 -0.89 -10.76
N THR A 92 -12.27 0.38 -10.84
CA THR A 92 -11.66 0.98 -12.02
C THR A 92 -10.43 1.81 -11.61
N ARG A 93 -9.43 1.82 -12.49
CA ARG A 93 -8.26 2.68 -12.35
C ARG A 93 -8.53 4.05 -12.96
N ALA A 94 -8.04 5.09 -12.32
CA ALA A 94 -7.85 6.40 -12.92
C ALA A 94 -6.39 6.80 -12.69
N CYS A 95 -5.62 6.90 -13.76
CA CYS A 95 -4.27 7.47 -13.70
C CYS A 95 -4.36 8.87 -14.30
N HIS A 96 -3.95 9.86 -13.51
CA HIS A 96 -3.79 11.25 -13.94
C HIS A 96 -2.30 11.57 -14.01
#